data_AF-A0A8C9G9B7-F1
#
_entry.id   AF-A0A8C9G9B7-F1
#
_cell.length_a   1.000
_cell.length_b   1.000
_cell.length_c   1.000
_cell.angle_alpha   90.00
_cell.angle_beta   90.00
_cell.angle_gamma   90.00
#
_symmetry.space_group_name_H-M   'P 1'
#
loop_
_entity.id
_entity.type
_entity.pdbx_description
1 polymer ?
#
loop_
_entity_poly.entity_id
_entity_poly.type
_entity_poly.pdbx_seq_one_letter_code
_entity_poly.pdbx_strand_id
1 'polypeptide(L)'
;MRIQLSEALCGFKKTIETLDNRVLVISSRPGEVIKHGDLKCIYNEGMPIYKSPMDRGSLIIQFLVQFPEQHWLPREKLNMLEALLPPREDVMITDEMDQVDLEDFDPSEQTYRNSGGEAYEEDEEGPRTGVQCQTS
;
A
#
# COMPACT_ATOMS: atom_id res chain seq x y z
N MET A 1 8.26 -1.80 -7.17
CA MET A 1 9.60 -1.26 -6.91
C MET A 1 9.61 -0.49 -5.61
N ARG A 2 10.49 -0.83 -4.66
CA ARG A 2 10.58 -0.15 -3.37
C ARG A 2 11.54 1.04 -3.46
N ILE A 3 11.14 2.17 -2.90
CA ILE A 3 11.94 3.40 -2.82
C ILE A 3 11.81 4.02 -1.43
N GLN A 4 12.81 4.76 -0.97
CA GLN A 4 12.76 5.47 0.29
C GLN A 4 11.91 6.75 0.19
N LEU A 5 11.39 7.24 1.32
CA LEU A 5 10.66 8.51 1.36
C LEU A 5 11.50 9.68 0.80
N SER A 6 12.80 9.72 1.10
CA SER A 6 13.71 10.74 0.54
C SER A 6 13.84 10.62 -0.98
N GLU A 7 13.90 9.41 -1.53
CA GLU A 7 13.95 9.16 -2.97
C GLU A 7 12.64 9.57 -3.66
N ALA A 8 11.51 9.35 -2.98
CA ALA A 8 10.18 9.70 -3.46
C ALA A 8 9.95 11.22 -3.55
N LEU A 9 10.60 12.00 -2.66
CA LEU A 9 10.45 13.46 -2.60
C LEU A 9 11.58 14.22 -3.32
N CYS A 10 12.81 13.73 -3.20
CA CYS A 10 14.02 14.41 -3.67
C CYS A 10 14.59 13.82 -4.97
N GLY A 11 13.90 12.85 -5.56
CA GLY A 11 14.35 12.15 -6.78
C GLY A 11 15.32 11.02 -6.47
N PHE A 12 15.58 10.18 -7.49
CA PHE A 12 16.45 9.03 -7.36
C PHE A 12 17.02 8.60 -8.70
N LYS A 13 18.01 7.71 -8.65
CA LYS A 13 18.53 6.96 -9.79
C LYS A 13 18.67 5.50 -9.39
N LYS A 14 18.00 4.60 -10.09
CA LYS A 14 18.01 3.16 -9.82
C LYS A 14 18.07 2.35 -11.11
N THR A 15 18.48 1.10 -10.97
CA THR A 15 18.59 0.17 -12.09
C THR A 15 17.49 -0.88 -12.07
N ILE A 16 17.09 -1.33 -13.25
CA ILE A 16 16.18 -2.45 -13.45
C ILE A 16 16.86 -3.40 -14.43
N GLU A 17 17.00 -4.66 -14.01
CA GLU A 17 17.44 -5.73 -14.90
C GLU A 17 16.23 -6.28 -15.66
N THR A 18 16.34 -6.33 -16.98
CA THR A 18 15.29 -6.82 -17.87
C THR A 18 15.46 -8.31 -18.17
N LEU A 19 14.42 -8.94 -18.72
CA LEU A 19 14.45 -10.36 -19.09
C LEU A 19 15.45 -10.69 -20.21
N ASP A 20 15.89 -9.69 -20.97
CA ASP A 20 16.94 -9.82 -22.00
C ASP A 20 18.34 -9.46 -21.48
N ASN A 21 18.55 -9.47 -20.16
CA ASN A 21 19.81 -9.20 -19.47
C ASN A 21 20.39 -7.79 -19.72
N ARG A 22 19.56 -6.83 -20.13
CA ARG A 22 19.95 -5.42 -20.17
C ARG A 22 19.70 -4.79 -18.80
N VAL A 23 20.46 -3.73 -18.52
CA VAL A 23 20.25 -2.92 -17.32
C VAL A 23 19.72 -1.56 -17.74
N LEU A 24 18.48 -1.27 -17.37
CA LEU A 24 17.86 0.02 -17.58
C LEU A 24 18.16 0.92 -16.38
N VAL A 25 18.58 2.14 -16.65
CA VAL A 25 18.76 3.17 -15.62
C VAL A 25 17.53 4.06 -15.65
N ILE A 26 16.78 4.07 -14.56
CA ILE A 26 15.63 4.96 -14.38
C ILE A 26 15.98 6.05 -13.38
N SER A 27 15.45 7.25 -13.62
CA SER A 27 15.66 8.40 -12.75
C SER A 27 14.38 9.21 -12.59
N SER A 28 14.14 9.66 -11.36
CA SER A 28 13.16 10.72 -11.07
C SER A 28 13.91 12.00 -10.75
N ARG A 29 13.44 13.14 -11.25
CA ARG A 29 14.08 14.43 -10.98
C ARG A 29 13.73 14.91 -9.57
N PRO A 30 14.63 15.64 -8.89
CA PRO A 30 14.28 16.30 -7.63
C PRO A 30 13.04 17.20 -7.80
N GLY A 31 12.06 17.06 -6.91
CA GLY A 31 10.77 17.76 -6.98
C GLY A 31 9.67 17.03 -7.74
N GLU A 32 9.99 15.98 -8.50
CA GLU A 32 8.97 15.08 -9.07
C GLU A 32 8.57 14.04 -8.02
N VAL A 33 7.51 14.36 -7.28
CA VAL A 33 7.00 13.51 -6.20
C VAL A 33 6.40 12.21 -6.74
N ILE A 34 6.82 11.09 -6.17
CA ILE A 34 6.22 9.77 -6.40
C ILE A 34 5.46 9.34 -5.14
N LYS A 35 4.16 9.11 -5.27
CA LYS A 35 3.32 8.66 -4.15
C LYS A 35 3.46 7.15 -3.96
N HIS A 36 3.10 6.70 -2.76
CA HIS A 36 2.96 5.28 -2.51
C HIS A 36 1.85 4.70 -3.41
N GLY A 37 2.15 3.59 -4.09
CA GLY A 37 1.24 2.94 -5.02
C GLY A 37 1.25 3.52 -6.43
N ASP A 38 1.98 4.61 -6.71
CA ASP A 38 2.01 5.24 -8.02
C ASP A 38 2.50 4.28 -9.11
N LEU A 39 1.89 4.41 -10.30
CA LEU A 39 2.25 3.65 -11.49
C LEU A 39 2.97 4.56 -12.49
N LYS A 40 4.13 4.13 -12.97
CA LYS A 40 4.83 4.75 -14.12
C LYS A 40 5.12 3.69 -15.16
N CYS A 41 5.28 4.11 -16.42
CA CYS A 41 5.58 3.20 -17.52
C CYS A 41 6.88 3.58 -18.23
N ILE A 42 7.57 2.56 -18.74
CA ILE A 42 8.66 2.68 -19.71
C ILE A 42 8.16 2.03 -20.99
N TYR A 43 7.94 2.86 -22.01
CA TYR A 43 7.49 2.39 -23.32
C TYR A 43 8.54 1.52 -23.99
N ASN A 44 8.10 0.53 -24.78
CA ASN A 44 8.94 -0.38 -25.56
C ASN A 44 9.88 -1.29 -24.73
N GLU A 45 9.66 -1.39 -23.42
CA GLU A 45 10.43 -2.26 -22.52
C GLU A 45 9.58 -3.42 -21.95
N GLY A 46 8.39 -3.63 -22.50
CA GLY A 46 7.53 -4.78 -22.18
C GLY A 46 7.80 -6.00 -23.05
N MET A 47 6.86 -6.95 -23.03
CA MET A 47 6.94 -8.17 -23.82
C MET A 47 6.76 -7.89 -25.34
N PRO A 48 7.37 -8.70 -26.23
CA PRO A 48 7.12 -8.60 -27.67
C PRO A 48 5.64 -8.79 -28.01
N ILE A 49 5.14 -8.04 -28.99
CA ILE A 49 3.75 -8.11 -29.43
C ILE A 49 3.56 -9.30 -30.36
N TYR A 50 2.49 -10.07 -30.15
CA TYR A 50 2.16 -11.21 -31.00
C TYR A 50 1.98 -10.77 -32.46
N LYS A 51 2.68 -11.45 -33.38
CA LYS A 51 2.80 -11.15 -34.82
C LYS A 51 3.60 -9.88 -35.20
N SER A 52 4.11 -9.13 -34.23
CA SER A 52 5.03 -8.01 -34.45
C SER A 52 6.22 -8.09 -33.48
N PRO A 53 7.17 -9.01 -33.70
CA PRO A 53 8.26 -9.28 -32.74
C PRO A 53 9.25 -8.11 -32.57
N MET A 54 9.25 -7.15 -33.50
CA MET A 54 10.05 -5.92 -33.39
C MET A 54 9.41 -4.89 -32.46
N ASP A 55 8.10 -4.99 -32.22
CA ASP A 55 7.37 -4.10 -31.33
C ASP A 55 7.28 -4.73 -29.93
N ARG A 56 7.53 -3.91 -28.91
CA ARG A 56 7.46 -4.32 -27.50
C ARG A 56 6.39 -3.52 -26.77
N GLY A 57 5.74 -4.15 -25.79
CA GLY A 57 4.81 -3.48 -24.90
C GLY A 57 5.50 -2.49 -23.94
N SER A 58 4.79 -2.11 -22.87
CA SER A 58 5.34 -1.22 -21.84
C SER A 58 5.70 -1.98 -20.57
N LEU A 59 6.81 -1.61 -19.92
CA LEU A 59 7.13 -2.03 -18.56
C LEU A 59 6.43 -1.09 -17.59
N ILE A 60 5.52 -1.60 -16.77
CA ILE A 60 4.80 -0.84 -15.76
C ILE A 60 5.47 -1.06 -14.40
N ILE A 61 5.76 0.04 -13.71
CA ILE A 61 6.41 0.04 -12.41
C ILE A 61 5.45 0.64 -11.39
N GLN A 62 5.08 -0.17 -10.40
CA GLN A 62 4.40 0.31 -9.19
C GLN A 62 5.43 0.68 -8.13
N PHE A 63 5.31 1.87 -7.54
CA PHE A 63 6.22 2.32 -6.49
C PHE A 63 5.65 2.04 -5.09
N LEU A 64 6.49 1.50 -4.21
CA LEU A 64 6.18 1.28 -2.80
C LEU A 64 7.15 2.14 -1.99
N VAL A 65 6.64 3.25 -1.45
CA VAL A 65 7.43 4.16 -0.62
C VAL A 65 7.60 3.57 0.77
N GLN A 66 8.84 3.42 1.20
CA GLN A 66 9.22 2.99 2.54
C GLN A 66 9.39 4.23 3.43
N PHE A 67 8.58 4.29 4.49
CA PHE A 67 8.72 5.31 5.51
C PHE A 67 9.85 4.93 6.47
N PRO A 68 10.54 5.92 7.06
CA PRO A 68 11.49 5.67 8.13
C PRO A 68 10.83 4.99 9.34
N GLU A 69 11.65 4.31 10.15
CA GLU A 69 11.22 3.69 11.39
C GLU A 69 10.82 4.73 12.45
N GLN A 70 10.09 4.29 13.48
CA GLN A 70 9.72 5.17 14.60
C GLN A 70 10.99 5.73 15.27
N HIS A 71 10.96 7.02 15.63
CA HIS A 71 12.07 7.72 16.27
C HIS A 71 13.37 7.82 15.45
N TRP A 72 13.32 7.64 14.13
CA TRP A 72 14.49 7.79 13.24
C TRP A 72 15.15 9.18 13.27
N LEU A 73 14.40 10.23 13.62
CA LEU A 73 14.86 11.61 13.68
C LEU A 73 14.72 12.17 15.11
N PRO A 74 15.77 12.81 15.67
CA PRO A 74 15.69 13.48 16.96
C PRO A 74 14.63 14.59 16.97
N ARG A 75 13.97 14.78 18.13
CA ARG A 75 12.88 15.76 18.29
C ARG A 75 13.27 17.18 17.88
N GLU A 76 14.51 17.58 18.15
CA GLU A 76 15.05 18.91 17.81
C GLU A 76 15.03 19.20 16.30
N LYS A 77 15.13 18.15 15.47
CA LYS A 77 15.14 18.27 14.00
C LYS A 77 13.75 18.15 13.38
N LEU A 78 12.72 17.76 14.14
CA LEU A 78 11.36 17.64 13.62
C LEU A 78 10.80 18.99 13.16
N ASN A 79 11.09 20.07 13.90
CA ASN A 79 10.68 21.42 13.51
C ASN A 79 11.25 21.85 12.15
N MET A 80 12.49 21.43 11.84
CA MET A 80 13.10 21.70 10.53
C MET A 80 12.42 20.90 9.43
N LEU A 81 12.02 19.66 9.69
CA LEU A 81 11.29 18.83 8.74
C LEU A 81 9.90 19.40 8.47
N GLU A 82 9.19 19.82 9.50
CA GLU A 82 7.86 20.44 9.41
C GLU A 82 7.89 21.72 8.57
N ALA A 83 8.92 22.55 8.73
CA ALA A 83 9.10 23.78 7.94
C ALA A 83 9.35 23.54 6.44
N LEU A 84 9.78 22.33 6.05
CA LEU A 84 10.02 21.96 4.65
C LEU A 84 8.81 21.30 3.99
N LEU A 85 7.83 20.85 4.77
CA LEU A 85 6.64 20.16 4.30
C LEU A 85 5.46 21.13 4.15
N PRO A 86 4.40 20.74 3.42
CA PRO A 86 3.16 21.51 3.37
C PRO A 86 2.62 21.82 4.77
N PRO A 87 1.99 22.98 4.98
CA PRO A 87 1.49 23.39 6.29
C PRO A 87 0.43 22.41 6.80
N ARG A 88 0.40 22.24 8.13
CA ARG A 88 -0.60 21.42 8.80
C ARG A 88 -1.93 22.15 8.84
N GLU A 89 -3.01 21.38 8.81
CA GLU A 89 -4.34 21.91 9.01
C GLU A 89 -4.56 22.13 10.51
N ASP A 90 -4.93 23.35 10.88
CA ASP A 90 -5.27 23.71 12.25
C ASP A 90 -6.71 23.30 12.53
N VAL A 91 -6.90 22.36 13.47
CA VAL A 91 -8.22 21.91 13.90
C VAL A 91 -8.60 22.67 15.17
N MET A 92 -9.71 23.43 15.12
CA MET A 92 -10.28 24.06 16.31
C MET A 92 -11.03 23.01 17.13
N ILE A 93 -10.56 22.77 18.36
CA ILE A 93 -11.19 21.84 19.30
C ILE A 93 -12.27 22.60 20.07
N THR A 94 -13.50 22.09 20.07
CA THR A 94 -14.64 22.63 20.84
C THR A 94 -14.96 21.71 22.02
N ASP A 95 -15.71 22.22 22.99
CA ASP A 95 -16.13 21.47 24.20
C ASP A 95 -17.07 20.28 23.88
N GLU A 96 -17.59 20.20 22.66
CA GLU A 96 -18.44 19.11 22.18
C GLU A 96 -17.61 17.93 21.59
N MET A 97 -16.29 18.06 21.52
CA MET A 97 -15.39 17.05 20.94
C MET A 97 -14.71 16.22 22.02
N ASP A 98 -14.79 14.89 21.89
CA ASP A 98 -14.04 13.97 22.74
C ASP A 98 -12.60 13.82 22.25
N GLN A 99 -11.64 14.04 23.16
CA GLN A 99 -10.22 13.77 22.89
C GLN A 99 -9.93 12.29 23.14
N VAL A 100 -9.40 11.62 22.12
CA VAL A 100 -9.02 10.21 22.18
C VAL A 100 -7.59 10.04 21.67
N ASP A 101 -6.87 9.10 22.27
CA ASP A 101 -5.54 8.70 21.82
C ASP A 101 -5.64 7.58 20.78
N LEU A 102 -4.68 7.57 19.84
CA LEU A 102 -4.55 6.48 18.88
C LEU A 102 -3.72 5.35 19.48
N GLU A 103 -4.22 4.13 19.36
CA GLU A 103 -3.51 2.90 19.74
C GLU A 103 -3.18 2.07 18.50
N ASP A 104 -2.14 1.25 18.59
CA ASP A 104 -1.77 0.32 17.53
C ASP A 104 -2.88 -0.72 17.34
N PHE A 105 -3.24 -0.99 16.09
CA PHE A 105 -4.26 -1.98 15.75
C PHE A 105 -3.63 -3.35 15.50
N ASP A 106 -3.99 -4.34 16.32
CA ASP A 106 -3.69 -5.75 16.06
C ASP A 106 -4.91 -6.46 15.43
N PRO A 107 -4.84 -6.88 14.14
CA PRO A 107 -5.93 -7.59 13.47
C PRO A 107 -6.33 -8.91 14.14
N SER A 108 -5.43 -9.54 14.90
CA SER A 108 -5.70 -10.82 15.54
C SER A 108 -6.70 -10.72 16.69
N GLU A 109 -6.75 -9.58 17.39
CA GLU A 109 -7.69 -9.34 18.50
C GLU A 109 -9.15 -9.27 18.04
N GLN A 110 -9.42 -8.88 16.78
CA GLN A 110 -10.77 -8.85 16.24
C GLN A 110 -11.34 -10.23 15.93
N THR A 111 -10.50 -11.20 15.55
CA THR A 111 -10.99 -12.54 15.16
C THR A 111 -11.60 -13.27 16.35
N TYR A 112 -11.05 -13.07 17.56
CA TYR A 112 -11.61 -13.61 18.80
C TYR A 112 -12.99 -13.05 19.15
N ARG A 113 -13.29 -11.81 18.76
CA ARG A 113 -14.61 -11.19 18.99
C ARG A 113 -15.69 -11.75 18.07
N ASN A 114 -15.32 -12.27 16.90
CA ASN A 114 -16.28 -12.77 15.91
C ASN A 114 -16.53 -14.29 15.99
N SER A 115 -15.72 -15.03 16.77
CA SER A 115 -15.85 -16.49 16.94
C SER A 115 -16.53 -16.93 18.24
N GLY A 116 -17.07 -16.01 19.04
CA GLY A 116 -17.63 -16.28 20.38
C GLY A 116 -19.15 -16.17 20.49
N GLY A 117 -19.90 -16.51 19.44
CA GLY A 117 -21.34 -16.27 19.36
C GLY A 117 -22.17 -17.37 18.69
N GLU A 118 -21.87 -18.65 18.92
CA GLU A 118 -22.89 -19.70 18.73
C GLU A 118 -23.51 -20.02 20.09
N ALA A 119 -24.61 -19.34 20.38
CA ALA A 119 -25.30 -19.40 21.65
C ALA A 119 -26.79 -19.77 21.47
N TYR A 120 -27.11 -20.77 20.63
CA TYR A 120 -28.39 -21.47 20.62
C TYR A 120 -28.24 -22.87 19.97
N GLU A 121 -27.64 -23.82 20.67
CA GLU A 121 -28.04 -25.22 20.53
C GLU A 121 -29.09 -25.48 21.64
N GLU A 122 -30.34 -25.11 21.36
CA GLU A 122 -31.50 -25.48 22.19
C GLU A 122 -32.36 -26.43 21.35
N ASP A 123 -32.60 -27.61 21.91
CA ASP A 123 -33.18 -28.80 21.28
C ASP A 123 -34.54 -28.54 20.58
N GLU A 124 -34.67 -28.91 19.30
CA GLU A 124 -35.98 -29.30 18.74
C GLU A 124 -35.86 -30.52 17.82
N GLU A 125 -36.32 -31.65 18.37
CA GLU A 125 -36.59 -32.92 17.74
C GLU A 125 -37.64 -32.78 16.61
N GLY A 126 -37.27 -33.03 15.35
CA GLY A 126 -38.23 -33.03 14.24
C GLY A 126 -37.64 -33.56 12.92
N PRO A 127 -38.19 -34.63 12.32
CA PRO A 127 -37.62 -35.26 11.13
C PRO A 127 -37.97 -34.46 9.88
N ARG A 128 -36.97 -33.86 9.22
CA ARG A 128 -37.15 -33.23 7.90
C ARG A 128 -36.18 -33.80 6.88
N THR A 129 -36.62 -34.91 6.29
CA THR A 129 -36.45 -35.33 4.89
C THR A 129 -35.38 -34.59 4.08
N GLY A 130 -34.24 -35.26 3.89
CA GLY A 130 -33.23 -34.87 2.92
C GLY A 130 -33.77 -34.96 1.50
N VAL A 131 -33.69 -33.85 0.77
CA VAL A 131 -33.87 -33.79 -0.68
C VAL A 131 -32.51 -33.54 -1.32
N GLN A 132 -32.06 -34.50 -2.12
CA GLN A 132 -30.78 -34.50 -2.83
C GLN A 132 -31.06 -34.18 -4.30
N CYS A 133 -30.60 -33.02 -4.79
CA CYS A 133 -30.62 -32.70 -6.22
C CYS A 133 -29.23 -32.95 -6.82
N GLN A 134 -29.17 -33.92 -7.73
CA GLN A 134 -28.05 -34.18 -8.63
C GLN A 134 -28.18 -33.24 -9.84
N THR A 135 -27.11 -32.56 -10.23
CA THR A 135 -27.04 -31.86 -11.52
C THR A 135 -26.26 -32.69 -12.52
N SER A 136 -26.83 -32.88 -13.71
CA SER A 136 -26.21 -33.48 -14.90
C SER A 136 -25.09 -32.63 -15.48
#